data_AF-A0A5J4NN44-F1
#
_entry.id   AF-A0A5J4NN44-F1
#
_cell.length_a   1.000
_cell.length_b   1.000
_cell.length_c   1.000
_cell.angle_alpha   90.00
_cell.angle_beta   90.00
_cell.angle_gamma   90.00
#
_symmetry.space_group_name_H-M   'P 1'
#
loop_
_entity.id
_entity.type
_entity.pdbx_description
1 polymer ?
#
loop_
_entity_poly.entity_id
_entity_poly.type
_entity_poly.pdbx_seq_one_letter_code
_entity_poly.pdbx_strand_id
1 'polypeptide(L)' 'MRKLRGGSTKETKKDKLQRRKDMQEIPEKVKKIVVPTVAAIVLTIAVILYIMARPAKIAA' A
#
# COMPACT_ATOMS: atom_id res chain seq x y z
N MET A 1 39.88 12.32 -20.63
CA MET A 1 39.98 12.81 -19.24
C MET A 1 39.74 11.67 -18.27
N ARG A 2 40.63 11.54 -17.28
CA ARG A 2 40.71 10.43 -16.31
C ARG A 2 39.68 10.66 -15.20
N LYS A 3 38.81 9.68 -14.88
CA LYS A 3 37.98 9.74 -13.66
C LYS A 3 38.90 9.55 -12.45
N LEU A 4 39.17 10.66 -11.75
CA LEU A 4 39.93 10.70 -10.51
C LEU A 4 39.06 10.13 -9.38
N ARG A 5 39.70 9.32 -8.52
CA ARG A 5 39.26 8.93 -7.18
C ARG A 5 38.61 10.11 -6.44
N GLY A 6 37.47 9.87 -5.81
CA GLY A 6 36.90 10.71 -4.74
C GLY A 6 35.90 11.77 -5.21
N GLY A 7 34.70 11.74 -4.63
CA GLY A 7 33.71 12.80 -4.73
C GLY A 7 32.44 12.31 -5.41
N SER A 8 31.36 12.27 -4.63
CA SER A 8 29.99 12.01 -5.03
C SER A 8 29.74 12.36 -6.51
N THR A 9 29.47 11.36 -7.34
CA THR A 9 28.86 11.58 -8.66
C THR A 9 27.75 12.60 -8.43
N LYS A 10 27.85 13.80 -9.00
CA LYS A 10 26.81 14.82 -8.89
C LYS A 10 25.52 14.13 -9.32
N GLU A 11 24.65 13.80 -8.37
CA GLU A 11 23.29 13.38 -8.68
C GLU A 11 22.72 14.45 -9.58
N THR A 12 22.46 14.08 -10.84
CA THR A 12 21.90 15.02 -11.79
C THR A 12 20.55 15.46 -11.24
N LYS A 13 20.12 16.70 -11.54
CA LYS A 13 18.82 17.22 -11.07
C LYS A 13 17.64 16.27 -11.40
N LYS A 14 17.80 15.45 -12.43
CA LYS A 14 16.86 14.38 -12.84
C LYS A 14 16.76 13.26 -11.80
N ASP A 15 17.87 12.79 -11.26
CA ASP A 15 17.94 11.74 -10.22
C ASP A 15 17.22 12.17 -8.94
N LYS A 16 17.44 13.42 -8.51
CA LYS A 16 16.72 14.01 -7.35
C LYS A 16 15.23 14.16 -7.59
N LEU A 17 14.81 14.43 -8.83
CA LEU A 17 13.39 14.54 -9.18
C LEU A 17 12.72 13.17 -9.18
N GLN A 18 13.43 12.14 -9.66
CA GLN A 18 12.96 10.76 -9.72
C GLN A 18 12.77 10.20 -8.31
N ARG A 19 13.77 10.34 -7.43
CA ARG A 19 13.64 9.96 -6.00
C ARG A 19 12.47 10.64 -5.29
N ARG A 20 12.17 11.90 -5.61
CA ARG A 20 11.03 12.63 -5.02
C ARG A 20 9.68 12.12 -5.52
N LYS A 21 9.58 11.74 -6.79
CA LYS A 21 8.37 11.14 -7.37
C LYS A 21 8.14 9.75 -6.81
N ASP A 22 9.19 8.92 -6.77
CA ASP A 22 9.10 7.56 -6.24
C ASP A 22 8.70 7.55 -4.75
N MET A 23 9.22 8.49 -3.95
CA MET A 23 8.83 8.65 -2.54
C MET A 23 7.35 9.02 -2.35
N GLN A 24 6.71 9.68 -3.33
CA GLN A 24 5.31 10.08 -3.26
C GLN A 24 4.37 9.01 -3.83
N GLU A 25 4.80 8.26 -4.84
CA GLU A 25 3.96 7.23 -5.47
C GLU A 25 3.83 5.94 -4.64
N ILE A 26 4.85 5.59 -3.86
CA ILE A 26 4.84 4.39 -3.00
C ILE A 26 3.69 4.44 -1.97
N PRO A 27 3.53 5.50 -1.14
CA PRO A 27 2.48 5.51 -0.13
C PRO A 27 1.07 5.52 -0.74
N GLU A 28 0.88 6.14 -1.91
CA GLU A 28 -0.43 6.16 -2.59
C GLU A 28 -0.83 4.79 -3.12
N LYS A 29 0.12 4.04 -3.70
CA LYS A 29 -0.13 2.66 -4.16
C LYS A 29 -0.42 1.73 -2.99
N VAL A 30 0.33 1.85 -1.90
CA VAL A 30 0.10 1.05 -0.69
C VAL A 30 -1.29 1.35 -0.11
N LYS A 31 -1.67 2.62 0.02
CA LYS A 31 -3.00 3.00 0.52
C LYS A 31 -4.14 2.46 -0.35
N LYS A 32 -4.00 2.51 -1.68
CA LYS A 32 -4.99 1.96 -2.62
C LYS A 32 -5.21 0.46 -2.47
N ILE A 33 -4.22 -0.30 -2.01
CA ILE A 33 -4.34 -1.76 -1.81
C ILE A 33 -4.84 -2.08 -0.40
N VAL A 34 -4.33 -1.35 0.60
CA VAL A 34 -4.66 -1.60 2.00
C VAL A 34 -6.13 -1.29 2.29
N VAL A 35 -6.67 -0.19 1.76
CA VAL A 35 -8.07 0.22 1.99
C VAL A 35 -9.09 -0.85 1.56
N PRO A 36 -9.07 -1.37 0.31
CA PRO A 36 -10.02 -2.41 -0.10
C PRO A 36 -9.78 -3.74 0.62
N THR A 37 -8.54 -4.06 0.99
CA THR A 37 -8.22 -5.29 1.74
C THR A 37 -8.83 -5.25 3.14
N VAL A 38 -8.67 -4.14 3.86
CA VAL A 38 -9.28 -3.95 5.19
C VAL A 38 -10.80 -3.96 5.09
N ALA A 39 -11.38 -3.30 4.09
CA ALA A 39 -12.83 -3.31 3.88
C ALA A 39 -13.38 -4.73 3.63
N ALA A 40 -12.69 -5.54 2.82
CA ALA A 40 -13.06 -6.92 2.56
C ALA A 40 -13.01 -7.79 3.82
N ILE A 41 -11.97 -7.62 4.66
CA ILE A 41 -11.85 -8.34 5.94
C ILE A 41 -13.00 -7.97 6.86
N VAL A 42 -13.30 -6.68 7.02
CA VAL A 42 -14.40 -6.20 7.88
C VAL A 42 -15.74 -6.75 7.40
N LEU A 43 -16.01 -6.72 6.09
CA LEU A 43 -17.24 -7.31 5.53
C LEU A 43 -17.32 -8.82 5.78
N THR A 44 -16.21 -9.53 5.59
CA THR A 44 -16.15 -10.98 5.83
C THR A 44 -16.46 -11.30 7.29
N ILE A 45 -15.86 -10.57 8.23
CA ILE A 45 -16.12 -10.73 9.66
C ILE A 45 -17.59 -10.39 9.97
N ALA A 46 -18.13 -9.30 9.42
CA ALA A 46 -19.52 -8.92 9.64
C ALA A 46 -20.50 -10.00 9.15
N VAL A 47 -20.23 -10.63 8.01
CA VAL A 47 -21.03 -11.75 7.48
C VAL A 47 -20.96 -12.95 8.41
N ILE A 48 -19.76 -13.33 8.87
CA ILE A 48 -19.57 -14.44 9.81
C ILE A 48 -20.32 -14.17 11.11
N LEU A 49 -20.14 -12.97 11.68
CA LEU A 49 -20.85 -12.56 12.89
C LEU A 49 -22.36 -12.53 12.67
N TYR A 50 -22.86 -12.09 11.52
CA TYR A 50 -24.29 -12.13 11.20
C TYR A 50 -24.82 -13.57 11.14
N ILE A 51 -24.06 -14.50 10.56
CA ILE A 51 -24.42 -15.92 10.51
C ILE A 51 -24.40 -16.53 11.92
N MET A 52 -23.37 -16.27 12.71
CA MET A 52 -23.22 -16.82 14.07
C MET A 52 -24.19 -16.18 15.07
N ALA A 53 -24.45 -14.88 14.95
CA ALA A 53 -25.37 -14.14 15.83
C ALA A 53 -26.83 -14.26 15.37
N ARG A 54 -27.10 -14.76 14.16
CA ARG A 54 -28.44 -15.26 13.83
C ARG A 54 -28.69 -16.46 14.73
N PRO A 55 -29.67 -16.40 15.66
CA PRO A 55 -30.14 -17.63 16.27
C PRO A 55 -30.58 -18.56 15.13
N ALA A 56 -30.38 -19.88 15.28
CA ALA A 56 -30.76 -20.92 14.31
C ALA A 56 -32.28 -20.98 14.06
N LYS A 57 -32.87 -19.87 13.60
CA LYS A 57 -34.28 -19.61 13.32
C LYS A 57 -34.50 -19.38 11.82
N ILE A 58 -33.72 -20.06 11.00
CA ILE A 58 -34.15 -20.53 9.67
C ILE A 58 -33.70 -22.00 9.55
N ALA A 59 -34.21 -22.83 10.46
CA ALA A 59 -34.59 -24.18 10.11
C ALA A 59 -36.11 -24.16 10.33
N ALA A 60 -36.83 -23.90 9.23
CA ALA A 60 -38.25 -24.22 9.13
C ALA A 60 -38.40 -25.74 9.01
#